data_AF-A0AAD9SL77-F1
#
_entry.id   AF-A0AAD9SL77-F1
#
_cell.length_a   1.000
_cell.length_b   1.000
_cell.length_c   1.000
_cell.angle_alpha   90.00
_cell.angle_beta   90.00
_cell.angle_gamma   90.00
#
_symmetry.space_group_name_H-M   'P 1'
#
loop_
_entity.id
_entity.type
_entity.pdbx_description
1 polymer ?
#
loop_
_entity_poly.entity_id
_entity_poly.type
_entity_poly.pdbx_seq_one_letter_code
_entity_poly.pdbx_strand_id
1 'polypeptide(L)'
;MMIAPVLLAALAGTAVAIPTPQVEGDGITYSNWTVRADWSRCPDASLFDITLQGRIAVTGTTSGTGIVDFKLPVAPFEASLVLKPAGSIGFGSPRPPKMVDIALLETADADGNLGTATFQPEKVGATSVDAAIAQVAWFTTPDQAFMPASELDYSTLQKNQTATIGTTVDPSFLRVYYCYHPEF
;
A
#
# COMPACT_ATOMS: atom_id res chain seq x y z
N MET A 1 24.60 -2.35 -77.16
CA MET A 1 24.53 -1.45 -76.00
C MET A 1 23.11 -1.59 -75.43
N MET A 2 22.96 -2.50 -74.47
CA MET A 2 21.69 -2.86 -73.84
C MET A 2 21.45 -1.94 -72.64
N ILE A 3 20.28 -1.33 -72.54
CA ILE A 3 19.79 -0.72 -71.29
C ILE A 3 18.35 -1.18 -71.11
N ALA A 4 18.17 -2.11 -70.18
CA ALA A 4 16.87 -2.53 -69.68
C ALA A 4 16.35 -1.49 -68.66
N PRO A 5 15.08 -1.08 -68.69
CA PRO A 5 14.50 -0.31 -67.60
C PRO A 5 14.13 -1.25 -66.45
N VAL A 6 14.77 -1.01 -65.32
CA VAL A 6 14.53 -1.66 -64.02
C VAL A 6 13.18 -1.18 -63.45
N LEU A 7 12.36 -2.13 -62.98
CA LEU A 7 11.15 -1.88 -62.22
C LEU A 7 11.46 -1.09 -60.94
N LEU A 8 10.78 0.05 -60.73
CA LEU A 8 10.75 0.74 -59.46
C LEU A 8 9.50 0.30 -58.69
N ALA A 9 9.68 -0.56 -57.68
CA ALA A 9 8.63 -0.90 -56.73
C ALA A 9 8.45 0.28 -55.76
N ALA A 10 7.25 0.86 -55.74
CA ALA A 10 6.87 1.85 -54.74
C ALA A 10 6.63 1.14 -53.40
N LEU A 11 7.53 1.35 -52.43
CA LEU A 11 7.32 1.03 -51.04
C LEU A 11 6.22 1.92 -50.48
N ALA A 12 5.08 1.33 -50.13
CA ALA A 12 4.09 1.96 -49.28
C ALA A 12 4.71 2.15 -47.88
N GLY A 13 5.25 3.34 -47.61
CA GLY A 13 5.65 3.74 -46.27
C GLY A 13 4.40 3.93 -45.42
N THR A 14 4.17 3.03 -44.48
CA THR A 14 3.23 3.24 -43.38
C THR A 14 3.70 4.45 -42.58
N ALA A 15 2.83 5.47 -42.49
CA ALA A 15 3.05 6.66 -41.70
C ALA A 15 3.35 6.28 -40.24
N VAL A 16 4.52 6.64 -39.74
CA VAL A 16 4.78 6.67 -38.30
C VAL A 16 4.21 7.99 -37.81
N ALA A 17 3.01 7.93 -37.22
CA ALA A 17 2.46 9.06 -36.49
C ALA A 17 3.43 9.43 -35.37
N ILE A 18 3.96 10.65 -35.42
CA ILE A 18 4.71 11.23 -34.31
C ILE A 18 3.75 11.27 -33.11
N PRO A 19 4.07 10.65 -31.97
CA PRO A 19 3.19 10.72 -30.81
C PRO A 19 3.04 12.19 -30.41
N THR A 20 1.81 12.67 -30.49
CA THR A 20 1.40 13.97 -29.94
C THR A 20 1.85 14.04 -28.48
N PRO A 21 2.46 15.16 -28.03
CA PRO A 21 2.78 15.34 -26.62
C PRO A 21 1.50 15.15 -25.80
N GLN A 22 1.52 14.17 -24.89
CA GLN A 22 0.39 13.96 -24.00
C GLN A 22 0.20 15.22 -23.16
N VAL A 23 -0.96 15.81 -23.34
CA VAL A 23 -1.47 16.95 -22.59
C VAL A 23 -1.51 16.56 -21.12
N GLU A 24 -0.89 17.40 -20.29
CA GLU A 24 -1.06 17.50 -18.86
C GLU A 24 -2.57 17.57 -18.55
N GLY A 25 -3.16 16.42 -18.24
CA GLY A 25 -4.61 16.28 -18.22
C GLY A 25 -5.13 14.85 -17.97
N ASP A 26 -4.36 14.00 -17.29
CA ASP A 26 -4.91 12.76 -16.72
C ASP A 26 -5.27 13.04 -15.26
N GLY A 27 -6.46 13.61 -15.07
CA GLY A 27 -7.08 13.70 -13.76
C GLY A 27 -7.37 12.29 -13.25
N ILE A 28 -6.40 11.67 -12.59
CA ILE A 28 -6.65 10.52 -11.72
C ILE A 28 -7.68 11.00 -10.71
N THR A 29 -8.87 10.41 -10.73
CA THR A 29 -9.88 10.72 -9.72
C THR A 29 -9.39 10.06 -8.43
N TYR A 30 -8.84 10.83 -7.50
CA TYR A 30 -8.25 10.32 -6.25
C TYR A 30 -9.34 10.06 -5.20
N SER A 31 -10.26 9.12 -5.42
CA SER A 31 -11.45 9.05 -4.56
C SER A 31 -11.65 7.74 -3.78
N ASN A 32 -10.96 6.65 -4.14
CA ASN A 32 -11.22 5.33 -3.57
C ASN A 32 -9.97 4.61 -3.09
N TRP A 33 -9.16 5.29 -2.27
CA TRP A 33 -8.05 4.67 -1.56
C TRP A 33 -8.51 4.10 -0.22
N THR A 34 -8.09 2.88 0.09
CA THR A 34 -8.44 2.22 1.37
C THR A 34 -7.21 1.60 2.00
N VAL A 35 -7.02 1.84 3.29
CA VAL A 35 -6.07 1.07 4.11
C VAL A 35 -6.86 -0.03 4.80
N ARG A 36 -6.53 -1.28 4.51
CA ARG A 36 -7.13 -2.47 5.09
C ARG A 36 -6.18 -3.05 6.14
N ALA A 37 -6.59 -2.97 7.39
CA ALA A 37 -6.02 -3.74 8.48
C ALA A 37 -6.63 -5.15 8.47
N ASP A 38 -5.81 -6.18 8.29
CA ASP A 38 -6.27 -7.56 8.15
C ASP A 38 -5.59 -8.44 9.21
N TRP A 39 -6.40 -9.09 10.03
CA TRP A 39 -6.00 -10.15 10.95
C TRP A 39 -7.00 -11.33 10.90
N SER A 40 -7.77 -11.42 9.82
CA SER A 40 -8.84 -12.41 9.63
C SER A 40 -8.38 -13.86 9.79
N ARG A 41 -7.08 -14.10 9.62
CA ARG A 41 -6.44 -15.42 9.72
C ARG A 41 -5.57 -15.58 10.98
N CYS A 42 -5.54 -14.57 11.85
CA CYS A 42 -4.82 -14.54 13.12
C CYS A 42 -5.75 -14.06 14.24
N PRO A 43 -6.64 -14.92 14.76
CA PRO A 43 -7.70 -14.51 15.69
C PRO A 43 -7.15 -13.91 16.99
N ASP A 44 -5.98 -14.35 17.45
CA ASP A 44 -5.32 -13.83 18.65
C ASP A 44 -4.88 -12.35 18.51
N ALA A 45 -4.79 -11.82 17.29
CA ALA A 45 -4.51 -10.41 17.04
C ALA A 45 -5.70 -9.49 17.33
N SER A 46 -6.87 -10.04 17.67
CA SER A 46 -8.03 -9.27 18.17
C SER A 46 -7.76 -8.53 19.49
N LEU A 47 -6.66 -8.86 20.17
CA LEU A 47 -6.19 -8.19 21.38
C LEU A 47 -5.56 -6.81 21.10
N PHE A 48 -5.42 -6.41 19.83
CA PHE A 48 -4.87 -5.12 19.43
C PHE A 48 -5.96 -4.16 18.96
N ASP A 49 -5.90 -2.92 19.45
CA ASP A 49 -6.60 -1.80 18.85
C ASP A 49 -5.83 -1.33 17.61
N ILE A 50 -6.57 -1.12 16.52
CA ILE A 50 -6.06 -0.56 15.27
C ILE A 50 -6.70 0.80 15.01
N THR A 51 -5.86 1.80 14.78
CA THR A 51 -6.30 3.16 14.46
C THR A 51 -5.46 3.73 13.33
N LEU A 52 -6.08 4.48 12.42
CA LEU A 52 -5.36 5.29 11.46
C LEU A 52 -5.24 6.71 12.00
N GLN A 53 -4.01 7.16 12.27
CA GLN A 53 -3.73 8.45 12.89
C GLN A 53 -3.05 9.37 11.87
N GLY A 54 -3.73 10.43 11.49
CA GLY A 54 -3.19 11.48 10.61
C GLY A 54 -3.76 12.84 10.98
N ARG A 55 -3.50 13.85 10.15
CA ARG A 55 -4.08 15.19 10.35
C ARG A 55 -5.61 15.19 10.27
N ILE A 56 -6.17 14.31 9.45
CA ILE A 56 -7.60 14.12 9.28
C ILE A 56 -7.97 12.82 9.99
N ALA A 57 -8.98 12.89 10.86
CA ALA A 57 -9.50 11.71 11.53
C ALA A 57 -10.19 10.80 10.52
N VAL A 58 -9.76 9.54 10.46
CA VAL A 58 -10.38 8.50 9.62
C VAL A 58 -10.89 7.40 10.53
N THR A 59 -12.18 7.09 10.42
CA THR A 59 -12.81 6.02 11.19
C THR A 59 -12.71 4.70 10.42
N GLY A 60 -12.20 3.67 11.10
CA GLY A 60 -12.19 2.31 10.56
C GLY A 60 -13.60 1.72 10.54
N THR A 61 -13.94 1.04 9.45
CA THR A 61 -15.19 0.29 9.31
C THR A 61 -14.87 -1.20 9.29
N THR A 62 -15.47 -1.95 10.21
CA THR A 62 -15.36 -3.41 10.21
C THR A 62 -16.01 -3.96 8.94
N SER A 63 -15.20 -4.56 8.08
CA SER A 63 -15.63 -5.04 6.75
C SER A 63 -15.72 -6.57 6.69
N GLY A 64 -15.42 -7.24 7.80
CA GLY A 64 -15.50 -8.68 7.97
C GLY A 64 -14.88 -9.11 9.31
N THR A 65 -14.91 -10.41 9.58
CA THR A 65 -14.23 -10.97 10.75
C THR A 65 -12.73 -10.74 10.62
N GLY A 66 -12.19 -9.92 11.52
CA GLY A 66 -10.78 -9.57 11.54
C GLY A 66 -10.32 -8.67 10.38
N ILE A 67 -11.22 -7.86 9.82
CA ILE A 67 -10.88 -6.88 8.79
C ILE A 67 -11.46 -5.52 9.16
N VAL A 68 -10.59 -4.50 9.16
CA VAL A 68 -10.99 -3.09 9.31
C VAL A 68 -10.47 -2.29 8.13
N ASP A 69 -11.38 -1.62 7.45
CA ASP A 69 -11.08 -0.75 6.32
C ASP A 69 -11.15 0.72 6.74
N PHE A 70 -10.10 1.46 6.43
CA PHE A 70 -10.01 2.90 6.61
C PHE A 70 -10.05 3.54 5.22
N LYS A 71 -11.19 4.14 4.87
CA LYS A 71 -11.31 4.90 3.63
C LYS A 71 -10.54 6.20 3.75
N LEU A 72 -9.58 6.40 2.87
CA LEU A 72 -8.76 7.59 2.88
C LEU A 72 -9.48 8.74 2.17
N PRO A 73 -9.31 9.97 2.65
CA PRO A 73 -9.73 11.14 1.89
C PRO A 73 -8.86 11.32 0.63
N VAL A 74 -9.19 12.33 -0.16
CA VAL A 74 -8.46 12.69 -1.39
C VAL A 74 -6.99 12.99 -1.09
N ALA A 75 -6.09 12.54 -1.98
CA ALA A 75 -4.68 12.85 -1.94
C ALA A 75 -4.43 14.38 -2.11
N PRO A 76 -3.36 14.95 -1.52
CA PRO A 76 -2.33 14.29 -0.74
C PRO A 76 -2.81 13.93 0.67
N PHE A 77 -2.33 12.80 1.17
CA PHE A 77 -2.73 12.30 2.48
C PHE A 77 -1.58 11.60 3.20
N GLU A 78 -1.40 11.90 4.48
CA GLU A 78 -0.41 11.25 5.33
C GLU A 78 -1.06 10.80 6.63
N ALA A 79 -0.82 9.54 7.01
CA ALA A 79 -1.23 8.97 8.27
C ALA A 79 -0.34 7.79 8.66
N SER A 80 -0.37 7.41 9.93
CA SER A 80 0.25 6.19 10.44
C SER A 80 -0.86 5.23 10.87
N LEU A 81 -0.82 4.00 10.36
CA LEU A 81 -1.61 2.91 10.90
C LEU A 81 -0.93 2.43 12.19
N VAL A 82 -1.61 2.60 13.32
CA VAL A 82 -1.06 2.33 14.65
C VAL A 82 -1.71 1.08 15.23
N LEU A 83 -0.88 0.09 15.56
CA LEU A 83 -1.26 -1.13 16.27
C LEU A 83 -0.80 -1.02 17.73
N LYS A 84 -1.75 -1.09 18.67
CA LYS A 84 -1.48 -1.01 20.11
C LYS A 84 -2.34 -2.02 20.88
N PRO A 85 -2.01 -2.38 22.13
CA PRO A 85 -2.86 -3.22 22.97
C PRO A 85 -4.22 -2.57 23.16
N ALA A 86 -5.27 -3.40 23.11
CA ALA A 86 -6.63 -2.95 23.32
C ALA A 86 -6.77 -2.22 24.67
N GLY A 87 -7.42 -1.05 24.65
CA GLY A 87 -7.65 -0.23 25.85
C GLY A 87 -6.45 0.61 26.30
N SER A 88 -5.33 0.60 25.57
CA SER A 88 -4.20 1.51 25.85
C SER A 88 -4.55 2.97 25.52
N ILE A 89 -4.35 3.87 26.49
CA ILE A 89 -4.73 5.30 26.38
C ILE A 89 -3.64 6.20 25.77
N GLY A 90 -2.51 5.66 25.31
CA GLY A 90 -1.49 6.47 24.63
C GLY A 90 -0.16 5.77 24.35
N PHE A 91 0.81 6.55 23.87
CA PHE A 91 2.17 6.11 23.52
C PHE A 91 3.11 5.91 24.73
N GLY A 92 2.65 6.20 25.95
CA GLY A 92 3.44 6.07 27.19
C GLY A 92 3.54 4.64 27.74
N SER A 93 3.04 3.64 27.00
CA SER A 93 3.15 2.23 27.38
C SER A 93 4.62 1.78 27.40
N PRO A 94 5.03 0.90 28.34
CA PRO A 94 6.35 0.26 28.27
C PRO A 94 6.51 -0.58 26.99
N ARG A 95 5.39 -0.92 26.34
CA ARG A 95 5.35 -1.51 25.02
C ARG A 95 4.90 -0.50 23.96
N PRO A 96 5.81 0.12 23.19
CA PRO A 96 5.42 1.06 22.14
C PRO A 96 4.66 0.37 21.01
N PRO A 97 3.73 1.09 20.36
CA PRO A 97 2.95 0.54 19.26
C PRO A 97 3.80 0.22 18.04
N LYS A 98 3.32 -0.71 17.20
CA LYS A 98 3.84 -0.88 15.83
C LYS A 98 3.13 0.10 14.91
N MET A 99 3.87 0.69 13.98
CA MET A 99 3.33 1.70 13.07
C MET A 99 3.76 1.44 11.62
N VAL A 100 2.83 1.68 10.71
CA VAL A 100 3.08 1.76 9.26
C VAL A 100 2.71 3.16 8.82
N ASP A 101 3.70 3.95 8.40
CA ASP A 101 3.49 5.27 7.83
C ASP A 101 3.01 5.14 6.40
N ILE A 102 1.98 5.89 6.06
CA ILE A 102 1.27 5.80 4.80
C ILE A 102 1.22 7.21 4.22
N ALA A 103 1.70 7.35 2.99
CA ALA A 103 1.62 8.58 2.24
C ALA A 103 0.96 8.31 0.89
N LEU A 104 -0.02 9.14 0.53
CA LEU A 104 -0.58 9.26 -0.81
C LEU A 104 -0.16 10.61 -1.39
N LEU A 105 0.32 10.58 -2.61
CA LEU A 105 0.83 11.74 -3.32
C LEU A 105 -0.24 12.27 -4.28
N GLU A 106 -0.33 13.60 -4.39
CA GLU A 106 -1.19 14.26 -5.38
C GLU A 106 -0.67 14.07 -6.82
N THR A 107 0.65 13.93 -6.96
CA THR A 107 1.34 13.66 -8.21
C THR A 107 2.33 12.55 -7.97
N ALA A 108 2.53 11.69 -8.97
CA ALA A 108 3.49 10.61 -8.86
C ALA A 108 4.90 11.14 -8.57
N ASP A 109 5.67 10.40 -7.77
CA ASP A 109 7.07 10.69 -7.53
C ASP A 109 7.93 10.44 -8.78
N ALA A 110 9.26 10.63 -8.66
CA ALA A 110 10.19 10.45 -9.77
C ALA A 110 10.21 9.01 -10.33
N ASP A 111 9.79 8.03 -9.53
CA ASP A 111 9.72 6.61 -9.91
C ASP A 111 8.30 6.20 -10.37
N GLY A 112 7.36 7.15 -10.42
CA GLY A 112 5.99 6.93 -10.85
C GLY A 112 5.07 6.37 -9.75
N ASN A 113 5.48 6.40 -8.48
CA ASN A 113 4.64 5.95 -7.37
C ASN A 113 3.67 7.06 -6.94
N LEU A 114 2.43 6.69 -6.63
CA LEU A 114 1.39 7.56 -6.06
C LEU A 114 1.15 7.30 -4.58
N GLY A 115 1.71 6.21 -4.04
CA GLY A 115 1.55 5.88 -2.63
C GLY A 115 2.74 5.11 -2.10
N THR A 116 3.05 5.34 -0.83
CA THR A 116 4.08 4.61 -0.08
C THR A 116 3.54 4.16 1.26
N ALA A 117 4.03 3.02 1.73
CA ALA A 117 3.75 2.48 3.04
C ALA A 117 5.06 1.97 3.65
N THR A 118 5.51 2.58 4.74
CA THR A 118 6.82 2.32 5.34
C THR A 118 6.65 1.91 6.79
N PHE A 119 7.35 0.85 7.20
CA PHE A 119 7.36 0.44 8.59
C PHE A 119 8.17 1.44 9.42
N GLN A 120 7.61 1.91 10.53
CA GLN A 120 8.43 2.64 11.48
C GLN A 120 9.35 1.67 12.22
N PRO A 121 10.66 1.98 12.31
CA PRO A 121 11.58 1.15 13.08
C PRO A 121 11.19 1.18 14.56
N GLU A 122 11.37 0.04 15.22
CA GLU A 122 11.20 -0.03 16.66
C GLU A 122 12.21 0.87 17.36
N LYS A 123 11.74 1.59 18.38
CA LYS A 123 12.63 2.40 19.19
C LYS A 123 13.64 1.50 19.87
N VAL A 124 14.93 1.77 19.65
CA VAL A 124 16.04 1.01 20.25
C VAL A 124 15.87 0.95 21.77
N GLY A 125 15.90 -0.27 22.32
CA GLY A 125 15.76 -0.53 23.75
C GLY A 125 14.32 -0.59 24.28
N ALA A 126 13.30 -0.55 23.40
CA ALA A 126 11.92 -0.76 23.78
C ALA A 126 11.42 -2.14 23.32
N THR A 127 10.74 -2.88 24.21
CA THR A 127 10.01 -4.10 23.85
C THR A 127 8.66 -3.67 23.31
N SER A 128 8.49 -3.67 21.99
CA SER A 128 7.22 -3.27 21.36
C SER A 128 6.05 -4.17 21.78
N VAL A 129 4.86 -3.78 21.34
CA VAL A 129 3.66 -4.62 21.48
C VAL A 129 3.85 -5.94 20.74
N ASP A 130 3.26 -7.02 21.26
CA ASP A 130 3.39 -8.41 20.78
C ASP A 130 2.67 -8.62 19.42
N ALA A 131 2.56 -7.58 18.60
CA ALA A 131 2.02 -7.61 17.25
C ALA A 131 3.17 -7.75 16.25
N ALA A 132 3.03 -8.69 15.32
CA ALA A 132 3.87 -8.83 14.16
C ALA A 132 3.10 -8.33 12.93
N ILE A 133 3.60 -7.27 12.28
CA ILE A 133 3.13 -6.90 10.95
C ILE A 133 3.84 -7.83 9.98
N ALA A 134 3.06 -8.69 9.33
CA ALA A 134 3.59 -9.76 8.53
C ALA A 134 3.89 -9.36 7.09
N GLN A 135 3.02 -8.53 6.52
CA GLN A 135 3.14 -8.09 5.14
C GLN A 135 2.38 -6.79 4.95
N VAL A 136 2.97 -5.91 4.14
CA VAL A 136 2.38 -4.63 3.71
C VAL A 136 2.45 -4.62 2.18
N ALA A 137 1.31 -4.55 1.52
CA ALA A 137 1.26 -4.58 0.07
C ALA A 137 0.08 -3.80 -0.48
N TRP A 138 0.29 -3.18 -1.63
CA TRP A 138 -0.76 -2.47 -2.37
C TRP A 138 -1.43 -3.37 -3.41
N PHE A 139 -2.72 -3.19 -3.59
CA PHE A 139 -3.57 -3.97 -4.48
C PHE A 139 -4.55 -3.05 -5.21
N THR A 140 -4.96 -3.41 -6.42
CA THR A 140 -6.01 -2.66 -7.16
C THR A 140 -7.41 -3.20 -6.88
N THR A 141 -7.52 -4.34 -6.18
CA THR A 141 -8.81 -4.94 -5.80
C THR A 141 -8.75 -5.49 -4.37
N PRO A 142 -9.88 -5.48 -3.62
CA PRO A 142 -9.90 -5.94 -2.23
C PRO A 142 -9.78 -7.46 -2.11
N ASP A 143 -10.12 -8.20 -3.16
CA ASP A 143 -10.19 -9.67 -3.16
C ASP A 143 -8.90 -10.33 -3.67
N GLN A 144 -7.91 -9.53 -4.08
CA GLN A 144 -6.64 -10.07 -4.53
C GLN A 144 -6.04 -10.98 -3.45
N ALA A 145 -5.59 -12.16 -3.91
CA ALA A 145 -5.07 -13.20 -3.04
C ALA A 145 -3.88 -12.67 -2.25
N PHE A 146 -3.85 -13.08 -0.99
CA PHE A 146 -2.86 -12.68 -0.01
C PHE A 146 -2.19 -13.91 0.58
N MET A 147 -0.95 -13.78 1.05
CA MET A 147 -0.20 -14.88 1.63
C MET A 147 -1.00 -15.54 2.76
N PRO A 148 -1.18 -16.88 2.75
CA PRO A 148 -1.92 -17.56 3.81
C PRO A 148 -1.15 -17.56 5.13
N ALA A 149 -1.89 -17.65 6.24
CA ALA A 149 -1.29 -17.67 7.58
C ALA A 149 -0.32 -18.84 7.79
N SER A 150 -0.52 -19.96 7.09
CA SER A 150 0.39 -21.11 7.10
C SER A 150 1.73 -20.85 6.41
N GLU A 151 1.81 -19.82 5.57
CA GLU A 151 3.02 -19.37 4.88
C GLU A 151 3.66 -18.16 5.59
N LEU A 152 3.14 -17.78 6.76
CA LEU A 152 3.81 -16.81 7.61
C LEU A 152 5.10 -17.38 8.16
N ASP A 153 6.20 -16.91 7.60
CA ASP A 153 7.51 -17.08 8.19
C ASP A 153 7.86 -15.82 9.00
N TYR A 154 7.78 -15.94 10.33
CA TYR A 154 8.11 -14.86 11.28
C TYR A 154 9.58 -14.41 11.20
N SER A 155 10.46 -15.24 10.63
CA SER A 155 11.87 -14.91 10.42
C SER A 155 12.11 -14.04 9.18
N THR A 156 11.19 -14.07 8.21
CA THR A 156 11.26 -13.29 6.97
C THR A 156 10.23 -12.16 6.91
N LEU A 157 9.60 -11.81 8.03
CA LEU A 157 8.67 -10.67 8.08
C LEU A 157 9.37 -9.44 7.53
N GLN A 158 8.62 -8.66 6.76
CA GLN A 158 9.10 -7.44 6.12
C GLN A 158 9.37 -6.32 7.13
N LYS A 159 10.31 -6.53 8.04
CA LYS A 159 10.76 -5.49 8.97
C LYS A 159 11.46 -4.40 8.17
N ASN A 160 11.07 -3.15 8.39
CA ASN A 160 11.70 -1.97 7.79
C ASN A 160 11.66 -1.94 6.24
N GLN A 161 10.68 -2.59 5.62
CA GLN A 161 10.48 -2.47 4.17
C GLN A 161 9.58 -1.28 3.84
N THR A 162 9.64 -0.82 2.59
CA THR A 162 8.70 0.16 2.05
C THR A 162 7.95 -0.51 0.90
N ALA A 163 6.63 -0.47 0.96
CA ALA A 163 5.76 -0.88 -0.15
C ALA A 163 5.32 0.37 -0.90
N THR A 164 5.50 0.38 -2.22
CA THR A 164 5.06 1.48 -3.10
C THR A 164 4.02 1.00 -4.09
N ILE A 165 3.26 1.95 -4.65
CA ILE A 165 2.34 1.68 -5.75
C ILE A 165 2.40 2.80 -6.78
N GLY A 166 2.61 2.44 -8.04
CA GLY A 166 2.30 3.27 -9.20
C GLY A 166 1.12 2.65 -9.94
N THR A 167 0.01 3.38 -10.06
CA THR A 167 -1.19 2.87 -10.74
C THR A 167 -2.04 4.01 -11.29
N THR A 168 -2.77 3.79 -12.37
CA THR A 168 -3.71 4.77 -12.93
C THR A 168 -5.18 4.43 -12.62
N VAL A 169 -5.44 3.35 -11.85
CA VAL A 169 -6.80 2.91 -11.50
C VAL A 169 -7.22 3.30 -10.07
N ASP A 170 -8.45 3.84 -9.97
CA ASP A 170 -9.17 4.19 -8.74
C ASP A 170 -10.27 3.13 -8.51
N PRO A 171 -9.95 1.97 -7.89
CA PRO A 171 -9.54 1.95 -6.49
C PRO A 171 -8.22 1.24 -6.21
N SER A 172 -7.59 1.62 -5.09
CA SER A 172 -6.37 0.99 -4.59
C SER A 172 -6.43 0.74 -3.08
N PHE A 173 -5.99 -0.44 -2.67
CA PHE A 173 -6.02 -0.96 -1.30
C PHE A 173 -4.60 -1.17 -0.80
N LEU A 174 -4.20 -0.49 0.27
CA LEU A 174 -3.07 -0.92 1.07
C LEU A 174 -3.56 -1.97 2.04
N ARG A 175 -3.09 -3.22 1.92
CA ARG A 175 -3.34 -4.22 2.97
C ARG A 175 -2.15 -4.28 3.91
N VAL A 176 -2.43 -4.14 5.20
CA VAL A 176 -1.50 -4.39 6.30
C VAL A 176 -2.01 -5.62 7.05
N TYR A 177 -1.33 -6.75 6.84
CA TYR A 177 -1.65 -7.99 7.51
C TYR A 177 -0.80 -8.16 8.76
N TYR A 178 -1.44 -8.52 9.87
CA TYR A 178 -0.76 -8.64 11.16
C TYR A 178 -1.31 -9.77 12.02
N CYS A 179 -0.46 -10.26 12.91
CA CYS A 179 -0.72 -11.39 13.80
C CYS A 179 -0.18 -11.10 15.20
N TYR A 180 -0.69 -11.85 16.19
CA TYR A 180 -0.07 -11.91 17.51
C TYR A 180 1.21 -12.73 17.44
N HIS A 181 2.30 -12.23 18.03
CA HIS A 181 3.57 -12.93 18.16
C HIS A 181 4.20 -12.62 19.53
N PRO A 182 4.15 -13.57 20.48
CA PRO A 182 4.53 -13.34 21.88
C PRO A 182 6.03 -13.14 22.13
N GLU A 183 6.89 -13.31 21.10
CA GLU A 183 8.36 -13.38 21.27
C GLU A 183 9.13 -12.23 20.59
N PHE A 184 8.62 -10.99 20.66
CA PHE A 184 9.42 -9.78 20.42
C PHE A 184 9.45 -8.86 21.64
#